data_AF-A0A7L6A6J1-F1
#
_entry.id   AF-A0A7L6A6J1-F1
#
_cell.length_a   1.000
_cell.length_b   1.000
_cell.length_c   1.000
_cell.angle_alpha   90.00
_cell.angle_beta   90.00
_cell.angle_gamma   90.00
#
_symmetry.space_group_name_H-M   'P 1'
#
loop_
_entity.id
_entity.type
_entity.pdbx_description
1 polymer ?
#
loop_
_entity_poly.entity_id
_entity_poly.type
_entity_poly.pdbx_seq_one_letter_code
_entity_poly.pdbx_strand_id
1 'polypeptide(L)' 'MRAAYKARDQSEAPTIESAPLSVSTPRGTTSLDDYLREIECSEIRAALSASRNNVAEAARILGIPYRSLRYRLENLGIE' A
#
# COMPACT_ATOMS: atom_id res chain seq x y z
N MET A 1 66.26 23.99 3.11
CA MET A 1 65.51 23.02 3.94
C MET A 1 64.53 22.29 3.05
N ARG A 2 64.57 20.95 3.08
CA ARG A 2 63.79 20.02 2.26
C ARG A 2 62.79 19.35 3.22
N ALA A 3 61.49 19.49 2.98
CA ALA A 3 60.44 18.68 3.63
C ALA A 3 59.13 18.93 2.84
N ALA A 4 58.84 18.11 1.83
CA ALA A 4 58.10 16.85 1.94
C ALA A 4 56.59 17.07 2.13
N TYR A 5 55.90 17.33 1.02
CA TYR A 5 54.45 17.11 0.92
C TYR A 5 54.19 15.62 0.94
N LYS A 6 53.79 15.07 2.08
CA LYS A 6 53.24 13.71 2.16
C LYS A 6 52.18 13.65 3.25
N ALA A 7 50.93 13.50 2.82
CA ALA A 7 49.95 12.61 3.44
C ALA A 7 48.73 12.57 2.52
N ARG A 8 48.48 11.38 1.96
CA ARG A 8 47.21 11.00 1.36
C ARG A 8 46.22 10.83 2.51
N ASP A 9 44.98 11.25 2.34
CA ASP A 9 43.88 10.59 3.02
C ASP A 9 42.75 10.38 2.02
N GLN A 10 42.55 9.12 1.67
CA GLN A 10 41.50 8.62 0.81
C GLN A 10 40.28 8.46 1.70
N SER A 11 39.35 9.41 1.70
CA SER A 11 38.04 9.19 2.30
C SER A 11 37.16 8.51 1.24
N GLU A 12 37.15 7.18 1.28
CA GLU A 12 36.28 6.29 0.51
C GLU A 12 34.83 6.77 0.56
N ALA A 13 34.26 6.99 -0.63
CA ALA A 13 32.83 7.17 -0.78
C ALA A 13 32.11 5.94 -0.20
N PRO A 14 31.01 6.11 0.55
CA PRO A 14 30.26 4.97 1.04
C PRO A 14 29.69 4.22 -0.16
N THR A 15 30.28 3.07 -0.48
CA THR A 15 29.69 2.07 -1.35
C THR A 15 28.43 1.58 -0.64
N ILE A 16 27.29 2.18 -0.97
CA ILE A 16 25.99 1.60 -0.63
C ILE A 16 25.83 0.40 -1.56
N GLU A 17 26.29 -0.75 -1.09
CA GLU A 17 26.02 -2.04 -1.70
C GLU A 17 24.51 -2.25 -1.67
N SER A 18 23.87 -1.91 -2.78
CA SER A 18 22.44 -2.06 -3.00
C SER A 18 22.11 -3.54 -3.16
N ALA A 19 22.07 -4.26 -2.03
CA ALA A 19 21.46 -5.57 -1.98
C ALA A 19 20.01 -5.43 -2.47
N PRO A 20 19.53 -6.29 -3.39
CA PRO A 20 18.16 -6.21 -3.85
C PRO A 20 17.24 -6.52 -2.66
N LEU A 21 16.57 -5.49 -2.15
CA LEU A 21 15.45 -5.67 -1.25
C LEU A 21 14.38 -6.41 -2.05
N SER A 22 14.30 -7.72 -1.89
CA SER A 22 13.18 -8.52 -2.39
C SER A 22 11.92 -8.01 -1.72
N VAL A 23 11.22 -7.08 -2.38
CA VAL A 23 9.90 -6.61 -1.98
C VAL A 23 8.94 -7.76 -2.25
N SER A 24 8.76 -8.62 -1.25
CA SER A 24 7.71 -9.63 -1.28
C SER A 24 6.38 -8.90 -1.25
N THR A 25 5.68 -8.87 -2.39
CA THR A 25 4.35 -8.29 -2.45
C THR A 25 3.34 -9.29 -1.89
N PRO A 26 2.42 -8.88 -1.02
CA PRO A 26 1.45 -9.77 -0.36
C PRO A 26 0.50 -10.48 -1.34
N ARG A 27 0.47 -10.04 -2.60
CA ARG A 27 -0.37 -10.59 -3.68
C ARG A 27 0.13 -11.93 -4.23
N GLY A 28 1.42 -12.26 -4.09
CA GLY A 28 1.99 -13.46 -4.68
C GLY A 28 1.75 -13.54 -6.19
N THR A 29 1.09 -14.60 -6.66
CA THR A 29 0.76 -14.86 -8.08
C THR A 29 -0.63 -14.38 -8.51
N THR A 30 -1.44 -13.83 -7.60
CA THR A 30 -2.80 -13.38 -7.90
C THR A 30 -2.79 -12.18 -8.86
N SER A 31 -3.79 -12.09 -9.76
CA SER A 31 -3.96 -10.91 -10.61
C SER A 31 -4.14 -9.65 -9.76
N LEU A 32 -3.66 -8.51 -10.26
CA LEU A 32 -3.85 -7.23 -9.56
C LEU A 32 -5.34 -6.93 -9.34
N ASP A 33 -6.17 -7.22 -10.35
CA ASP A 33 -7.60 -6.94 -10.30
C ASP A 33 -8.30 -7.76 -9.22
N ASP A 34 -8.00 -9.06 -9.13
CA ASP A 34 -8.59 -9.95 -8.11
C ASP A 34 -8.15 -9.54 -6.70
N TYR A 35 -6.87 -9.20 -6.53
CA TYR A 35 -6.34 -8.75 -5.24
C TYR A 35 -6.99 -7.45 -4.75
N LEU A 36 -7.16 -6.48 -5.65
CA LEU A 36 -7.85 -5.24 -5.32
C LEU A 36 -9.33 -5.49 -4.99
N ARG A 37 -9.97 -6.41 -5.72
CA ARG A 37 -11.36 -6.81 -5.45
C ARG A 37 -11.52 -7.47 -4.09
N GLU A 38 -10.59 -8.33 -3.70
CA GLU A 38 -10.59 -8.97 -2.37
C GLU A 38 -10.44 -7.95 -1.25
N ILE A 39 -9.48 -7.03 -1.37
CA ILE A 39 -9.30 -5.93 -0.41
C ILE A 39 -10.56 -5.08 -0.35
N GLU A 40 -11.11 -4.68 -1.50
CA GLU A 40 -12.31 -3.86 -1.56
C GLU A 40 -13.50 -4.55 -0.89
N CYS A 41 -13.72 -5.84 -1.14
CA CYS A 41 -14.76 -6.64 -0.47
C CYS A 41 -14.57 -6.68 1.04
N SER A 42 -13.33 -6.89 1.48
CA SER A 42 -12.95 -6.93 2.91
C SER A 42 -13.29 -5.61 3.60
N GLU A 43 -12.82 -4.50 3.04
CA GLU A 43 -13.02 -3.16 3.61
C GLU A 43 -14.49 -2.79 3.66
N ILE A 44 -15.25 -3.06 2.60
CA ILE A 44 -16.69 -2.77 2.56
C ILE A 44 -17.44 -3.57 3.62
N ARG A 45 -17.15 -4.86 3.77
CA ARG A 45 -17.78 -5.71 4.80
C ARG A 45 -17.43 -5.25 6.21
N ALA A 46 -16.16 -4.87 6.44
CA ALA A 46 -15.72 -4.35 7.73
C ALA A 46 -16.46 -3.05 8.09
N ALA A 47 -16.58 -2.12 7.12
CA ALA A 47 -17.29 -0.86 7.32
C ALA A 47 -18.80 -1.06 7.57
N LEU A 48 -19.45 -1.97 6.83
CA LEU A 48 -20.85 -2.33 7.06
C LEU A 48 -21.07 -2.96 8.44
N SER A 49 -20.17 -3.84 8.86
CA SER A 49 -20.23 -4.43 10.21
C SER A 49 -20.10 -3.35 11.29
N ALA A 50 -19.11 -2.45 11.15
CA ALA A 50 -18.89 -1.35 12.08
C ALA A 50 -20.06 -0.35 12.11
N SER A 51 -20.76 -0.15 10.99
CA SER A 51 -21.90 0.77 10.89
C SER A 51 -23.26 0.13 11.21
N ARG A 52 -23.30 -1.14 11.65
CA ARG A 52 -24.54 -1.92 11.85
C ARG A 52 -25.40 -1.98 10.58
N ASN A 53 -24.78 -2.28 9.45
CA ASN A 53 -25.37 -2.33 8.11
C ASN A 53 -25.99 -1.01 7.62
N ASN A 54 -25.60 0.13 8.20
CA ASN A 54 -25.98 1.44 7.67
C ASN A 54 -25.01 1.84 6.54
N VAL A 55 -25.50 1.83 5.30
CA VAL A 55 -24.69 2.14 4.10
C VAL A 55 -24.18 3.59 4.10
N ALA A 56 -24.96 4.56 4.60
CA ALA A 56 -24.54 5.96 4.67
C ALA A 56 -23.36 6.16 5.63
N GLU A 57 -23.43 5.54 6.81
CA GLU A 57 -22.32 5.59 7.77
C GLU A 57 -21.12 4.74 7.30
N ALA A 58 -21.34 3.59 6.65
CA ALA A 58 -20.24 2.81 6.08
C ALA A 58 -19.47 3.60 5.01
N ALA A 59 -20.16 4.33 4.14
CA ALA A 59 -19.52 5.21 3.16
C ALA A 59 -18.67 6.30 3.85
N ARG A 60 -19.19 6.86 4.96
CA ARG A 60 -18.48 7.84 5.77
C ARG A 60 -17.24 7.25 6.45
N ILE A 61 -17.31 6.01 6.95
CA ILE A 61 -16.18 5.28 7.54
C ILE A 61 -15.09 5.04 6.48
N LEU A 62 -15.49 4.63 5.27
CA LEU A 62 -14.57 4.39 4.15
C LEU A 62 -14.03 5.68 3.51
N GLY A 63 -14.60 6.85 3.84
CA GLY A 63 -14.19 8.13 3.27
C GLY A 63 -14.56 8.32 1.79
N ILE A 64 -15.57 7.61 1.30
CA ILE A 64 -16.05 7.70 -0.09
C ILE A 64 -17.47 8.28 -0.14
N PRO A 65 -17.89 8.92 -1.24
CA PRO A 65 -19.26 9.40 -1.34
C PRO A 65 -20.24 8.21 -1.38
N TYR A 66 -21.42 8.39 -0.79
CA TYR A 66 -22.47 7.35 -0.68
C TYR A 66 -22.76 6.62 -2.01
N ARG A 67 -22.90 7.38 -3.10
CA ARG A 67 -23.14 6.82 -4.44
C ARG A 67 -22.06 5.83 -4.88
N SER A 68 -20.79 6.11 -4.56
CA SER A 68 -19.68 5.23 -4.94
C SER A 68 -19.72 3.93 -4.16
N LEU A 69 -20.10 3.96 -2.87
CA LEU A 69 -20.29 2.73 -2.11
C LEU A 69 -21.42 1.88 -2.70
N ARG A 70 -22.55 2.52 -3.06
CA ARG A 70 -23.68 1.80 -3.67
C ARG A 70 -23.30 1.07 -4.95
N TYR A 71 -22.63 1.75 -5.89
CA TYR A 71 -22.17 1.11 -7.12
C TYR A 71 -21.22 -0.06 -6.86
N ARG A 72 -20.36 0.04 -5.82
CA ARG A 72 -19.49 -1.07 -5.41
C ARG A 72 -20.30 -2.24 -4.87
N LEU A 73 -21.34 -2.00 -4.08
CA LEU A 73 -22.23 -3.04 -3.56
C LEU A 73 -23.00 -3.75 -4.69
N GLU A 74 -23.54 -2.99 -5.64
CA GLU A 74 -24.21 -3.52 -6.84
C GLU A 74 -23.25 -4.38 -7.68
N ASN A 75 -22.03 -3.89 -7.94
CA ASN A 75 -21.02 -4.62 -8.71
C ASN A 75 -20.50 -5.89 -8.02
N LEU A 76 -20.52 -5.91 -6.68
CA LEU A 76 -20.08 -7.06 -5.88
C LEU A 76 -21.23 -8.02 -5.57
N GLY A 77 -22.49 -7.64 -5.83
CA GLY A 77 -23.67 -8.45 -5.53
C GLY A 77 -23.92 -8.65 -4.03
N ILE A 78 -23.65 -7.62 -3.22
CA ILE A 78 -23.76 -7.66 -1.75
C ILE A 78 -25.09 -7.04 -1.24
N GLU A 79 -25.87 -6.38 -2.12
CA GLU A 79 -27.17 -5.75 -1.81
C GLU A 79 -28.34 -6.73 -1.72
#